data_AF-A0A1I4NMF4-F1
#
_entry.id   AF-A0A1I4NMF4-F1
#
_cell.length_a   1.000
_cell.length_b   1.000
_cell.length_c   1.000
_cell.angle_alpha   90.00
_cell.angle_beta   90.00
_cell.angle_gamma   90.00
#
_symmetry.space_group_name_H-M   'P 1'
#
loop_
_entity.id
_entity.type
_entity.pdbx_description
1 polymer ?
#
loop_
_entity_poly.entity_id
_entity_poly.type
_entity_poly.pdbx_seq_one_letter_code
_entity_poly.pdbx_strand_id
1 'polypeptide(L)'
;MPSNKGKDEDNKGTSQRGFASMDEDKQREIASKGGKAAHEKGTAHEFTSEEAREAGREGGRVAHERGTAHEFTSEEAREAGRAAHEKGTAHEFTSEEAREAGRKGGQSGGKGGSEDEDKSSSRTHSQGGSEDESSSTRGGTSEQHAKAGSQSHKNR
;
A
#
# COMPACT_ATOMS: atom_id res chain seq x y z
N MET A 1 78.62 7.74 26.06
CA MET A 1 78.08 7.17 24.80
C MET A 1 76.63 6.79 25.06
N PRO A 2 75.62 7.62 24.69
CA PRO A 2 74.23 7.23 24.87
C PRO A 2 73.84 6.17 23.83
N SER A 3 73.33 5.03 24.32
CA SER A 3 72.91 3.88 23.52
C SER A 3 71.67 4.19 22.68
N ASN A 4 71.82 4.08 21.36
CA ASN A 4 70.73 4.04 20.39
C ASN A 4 70.04 2.66 20.47
N LYS A 5 69.01 2.54 21.30
CA LYS A 5 68.17 1.34 21.35
C LYS A 5 66.97 1.56 20.43
N GLY A 6 66.96 0.79 19.34
CA GLY A 6 65.99 0.86 18.25
C GLY A 6 64.54 0.85 18.76
N LYS A 7 63.78 1.80 18.23
CA LYS A 7 62.32 1.75 18.20
C LYS A 7 61.92 0.93 16.97
N ASP A 8 62.14 -0.37 17.05
CA ASP A 8 61.50 -1.35 16.17
C ASP A 8 60.41 -2.05 16.98
N GLU A 9 59.44 -1.26 17.47
CA GLU A 9 58.24 -1.78 18.12
C GLU A 9 57.17 -2.03 17.05
N ASP A 10 57.02 -3.30 16.70
CA ASP A 10 55.72 -3.97 16.58
C ASP A 10 54.70 -3.39 15.59
N ASN A 11 55.03 -3.39 14.29
CA ASN A 11 54.02 -3.36 13.23
C ASN A 11 53.73 -4.79 12.73
N LYS A 12 53.42 -5.70 13.66
CA LYS A 12 53.16 -7.12 13.37
C LYS A 12 51.66 -7.39 13.32
N GLY A 13 51.10 -7.28 12.11
CA GLY A 13 50.24 -8.34 11.59
C GLY A 13 48.73 -8.19 11.74
N THR A 14 48.14 -7.16 11.12
CA THR A 14 47.15 -7.41 10.07
C THR A 14 47.46 -6.40 8.98
N SER A 15 47.92 -6.86 7.81
CA SER A 15 47.86 -5.95 6.68
C SER A 15 46.39 -5.61 6.50
N GLN A 16 46.00 -4.33 6.57
CA GLN A 16 44.65 -3.84 6.22
C GLN A 16 44.37 -4.09 4.71
N ARG A 17 44.47 -5.34 4.31
CA ARG A 17 44.37 -5.87 2.96
C ARG A 17 43.22 -6.86 2.98
N GLY A 18 42.26 -6.61 2.11
CA GLY A 18 41.04 -7.39 2.05
C GLY A 18 39.83 -6.48 2.10
N PHE A 19 38.73 -6.98 1.55
CA PHE A 19 37.49 -6.24 1.42
C PHE A 19 36.96 -5.77 2.79
N ALA A 20 37.01 -6.63 3.81
CA ALA A 20 36.53 -6.33 5.15
C ALA A 20 37.39 -5.31 5.94
N SER A 21 38.63 -5.06 5.49
CA SER A 21 39.52 -4.08 6.13
C SER A 21 39.45 -2.69 5.47
N MET A 22 38.66 -2.52 4.41
CA MET A 22 38.42 -1.23 3.74
C MET A 22 37.35 -0.42 4.48
N ASP A 23 37.29 0.89 4.21
CA ASP A 23 36.20 1.76 4.69
C ASP A 23 34.82 1.29 4.18
N GLU A 24 33.77 1.46 4.99
CA GLU A 24 32.41 0.97 4.69
C GLU A 24 31.84 1.56 3.39
N ASP A 25 32.07 2.85 3.15
CA ASP A 25 31.63 3.51 1.92
C ASP A 25 32.26 2.87 0.68
N LYS A 26 33.54 2.52 0.78
CA LYS A 26 34.29 1.87 -0.30
C LYS A 26 33.83 0.43 -0.50
N GLN A 27 33.54 -0.30 0.59
CA GLN A 27 32.95 -1.64 0.51
C GLN A 27 31.59 -1.59 -0.19
N ARG A 28 30.73 -0.65 0.19
CA ARG A 28 29.40 -0.46 -0.41
C ARG A 28 29.49 -0.11 -1.88
N GLU A 29 30.42 0.77 -2.25
CA GLU A 29 30.64 1.15 -3.65
C GLU A 29 31.10 -0.06 -4.48
N ILE A 30 32.07 -0.83 -3.98
CA ILE A 30 32.57 -2.03 -4.66
C ILE A 30 31.46 -3.10 -4.75
N ALA A 31 30.69 -3.32 -3.68
CA ALA A 31 29.56 -4.24 -3.68
C ALA A 31 28.48 -3.81 -4.68
N SER A 32 28.16 -2.51 -4.72
CA SER A 32 27.20 -1.94 -5.68
C SER A 32 27.67 -2.13 -7.12
N LYS A 33 28.96 -1.87 -7.40
CA LYS A 33 29.56 -2.12 -8.73
C LYS A 33 29.55 -3.61 -9.08
N GLY A 34 29.84 -4.48 -8.11
CA GLY A 34 29.79 -5.94 -8.29
C GLY A 34 28.40 -6.44 -8.65
N GLY A 35 27.37 -5.98 -7.94
CA GLY A 35 25.97 -6.31 -8.23
C GLY A 35 25.54 -5.84 -9.62
N LYS A 36 25.83 -4.57 -9.97
CA LYS A 36 25.53 -4.04 -11.31
C LYS A 36 26.23 -4.83 -12.41
N ALA A 37 27.51 -5.14 -12.23
CA ALA A 37 28.27 -5.94 -13.18
C ALA A 37 27.73 -7.37 -13.31
N ALA A 38 27.21 -7.97 -12.24
CA ALA A 38 26.63 -9.31 -12.29
C ALA A 38 25.35 -9.37 -13.13
N HIS A 39 24.50 -8.35 -13.01
CA HIS A 39 23.32 -8.15 -13.87
C HIS A 39 23.72 -7.86 -15.32
N GLU A 40 24.65 -6.92 -15.54
CA GLU A 40 25.14 -6.58 -16.89
C GLU A 40 25.75 -7.78 -17.63
N LYS A 41 26.45 -8.65 -16.89
CA LYS A 41 27.04 -9.89 -17.43
C LYS A 41 26.05 -11.07 -17.52
N GLY A 42 24.80 -10.91 -17.09
CA GLY A 42 23.78 -11.96 -17.09
C GLY A 42 24.08 -13.13 -16.15
N THR A 43 24.93 -12.92 -15.15
CA THR A 43 25.24 -13.92 -14.12
C THR A 43 24.23 -13.91 -12.97
N ALA A 44 23.54 -12.79 -12.78
CA ALA A 44 22.46 -12.65 -11.82
C ALA A 44 21.11 -13.06 -12.43
N HIS A 45 20.16 -13.45 -11.58
CA HIS A 45 18.76 -13.67 -11.98
C HIS A 45 18.11 -12.32 -12.32
N GLU A 46 17.48 -12.26 -13.50
CA GLU A 46 16.72 -11.10 -13.95
C GLU A 46 15.26 -11.30 -13.60
N PHE A 47 14.74 -10.49 -12.70
CA PHE A 47 13.34 -10.53 -12.33
C PHE A 47 12.50 -9.86 -13.42
N THR A 48 11.52 -10.58 -13.93
CA THR A 48 10.49 -9.94 -14.75
C THR A 48 9.61 -9.04 -13.88
N SER A 49 8.98 -8.02 -14.47
CA SER A 49 8.05 -7.14 -13.74
C SER A 49 6.89 -7.89 -13.09
N GLU A 50 6.46 -9.00 -13.71
CA GLU A 50 5.43 -9.87 -13.17
C GLU A 50 5.93 -10.63 -11.94
N GLU A 51 7.11 -11.25 -12.03
CA GLU A 51 7.74 -11.98 -10.94
C GLU A 51 8.06 -11.07 -9.74
N ALA A 52 8.54 -9.85 -9.99
CA ALA A 52 8.79 -8.86 -8.94
C ALA A 52 7.49 -8.47 -8.20
N ARG A 53 6.37 -8.36 -8.94
CA ARG A 53 5.06 -8.07 -8.36
C ARG A 53 4.54 -9.26 -7.55
N GLU A 54 4.70 -10.48 -8.06
CA GLU A 54 4.31 -11.71 -7.35
C GLU A 54 5.12 -11.88 -6.06
N ALA A 55 6.44 -11.73 -6.13
CA ALA A 55 7.33 -11.80 -4.97
C ALA A 55 6.99 -10.70 -3.95
N GLY A 56 6.67 -9.48 -4.40
CA GLY A 56 6.22 -8.40 -3.52
C GLY A 56 4.89 -8.72 -2.83
N ARG A 57 3.92 -9.28 -3.56
CA ARG A 57 2.64 -9.72 -3.01
C ARG A 57 2.83 -10.84 -1.99
N GLU A 58 3.68 -11.81 -2.31
CA GLU A 58 3.99 -12.94 -1.45
C GLU A 58 4.72 -12.49 -0.18
N GLY A 59 5.73 -11.64 -0.32
CA GLY A 59 6.45 -11.07 0.81
C GLY A 59 5.53 -10.29 1.75
N GLY A 60 4.60 -9.50 1.20
CA GLY A 60 3.58 -8.81 1.97
C GLY A 60 2.66 -9.78 2.72
N ARG A 61 2.16 -10.81 2.03
CA ARG A 61 1.32 -11.86 2.65
C ARG A 61 2.05 -12.55 3.80
N VAL A 62 3.29 -13.01 3.55
CA VAL A 62 4.12 -13.68 4.55
C VAL A 62 4.40 -12.75 5.74
N ALA A 63 4.64 -11.46 5.51
CA ALA A 63 4.85 -10.50 6.58
C ALA A 63 3.61 -10.32 7.47
N HIS A 64 2.41 -10.32 6.87
CA HIS A 64 1.14 -10.33 7.63
C HIS A 64 0.95 -11.64 8.39
N GLU A 65 1.19 -12.79 7.76
CA GLU A 65 1.09 -14.11 8.42
C GLU A 65 2.06 -14.26 9.59
N ARG A 66 3.27 -13.69 9.47
CA ARG A 66 4.30 -13.72 10.52
C ARG A 66 4.16 -12.62 11.56
N GLY A 67 3.17 -11.73 11.42
CA GLY A 67 2.98 -10.59 12.33
C GLY A 67 4.13 -9.57 12.31
N THR A 68 4.96 -9.58 11.27
CA THR A 68 6.03 -8.58 11.08
C THR A 68 5.55 -7.35 10.31
N ALA A 69 4.39 -7.45 9.65
CA ALA A 69 3.75 -6.34 8.98
C ALA A 69 3.10 -5.39 9.99
N HIS A 70 3.10 -4.09 9.66
CA HIS A 70 2.35 -3.08 10.41
C HIS A 70 0.86 -3.25 10.17
N GLU A 71 0.08 -3.36 11.25
CA GLU A 71 -1.37 -3.35 11.18
C GLU A 71 -1.88 -1.92 11.22
N PHE A 72 -2.30 -1.42 10.07
CA PHE A 72 -2.93 -0.11 9.99
C PHE A 72 -4.35 -0.17 10.53
N THR A 73 -4.66 0.69 11.48
CA THR A 73 -6.06 0.92 11.87
C THR A 73 -6.81 1.68 10.76
N SER A 74 -8.14 1.59 10.74
CA SER A 74 -8.94 2.31 9.74
C SER A 74 -8.79 3.84 9.82
N GLU A 75 -8.52 4.37 11.02
CA GLU A 75 -8.25 5.80 11.22
C GLU A 75 -6.89 6.19 10.65
N GLU A 76 -5.86 5.40 10.93
CA GLU A 76 -4.51 5.60 10.43
C GLU A 76 -4.42 5.49 8.90
N ALA A 77 -5.13 4.54 8.30
CA ALA A 77 -5.21 4.43 6.84
C ALA A 77 -5.89 5.66 6.20
N ARG A 78 -6.93 6.21 6.85
CA ARG A 78 -7.60 7.44 6.41
C ARG A 78 -6.70 8.66 6.55
N GLU A 79 -5.98 8.77 7.67
CA GLU A 79 -5.03 9.84 7.92
C GLU A 79 -3.90 9.81 6.88
N ALA A 80 -3.31 8.64 6.63
CA ALA A 80 -2.29 8.47 5.60
C ALA A 80 -2.80 8.86 4.21
N GLY A 81 -4.05 8.50 3.87
CA GLY A 81 -4.69 8.91 2.62
C GLY A 81 -4.90 10.43 2.53
N ARG A 82 -5.36 11.07 3.61
CA ARG A 82 -5.50 12.54 3.68
C ARG A 82 -4.14 13.23 3.57
N ALA A 83 -3.15 12.75 4.30
CA ALA A 83 -1.80 13.29 4.29
C ALA A 83 -1.15 13.17 2.91
N ALA A 84 -1.41 12.09 2.16
CA ALA A 84 -0.93 11.95 0.78
C ALA A 84 -1.57 12.98 -0.18
N HIS A 85 -2.85 13.30 0.03
CA HIS A 85 -3.56 14.32 -0.75
C HIS A 85 -3.09 15.74 -0.39
N GLU A 86 -2.85 16.00 0.89
CA GLU A 86 -2.31 17.28 1.37
C GLU A 86 -0.87 17.51 0.89
N LYS A 87 -0.05 16.45 0.86
CA LYS A 87 1.34 16.48 0.38
C LYS A 87 1.47 16.43 -1.15
N GLY A 88 0.36 16.30 -1.89
CA GLY A 88 0.36 16.22 -3.35
C GLY A 88 1.04 14.97 -3.92
N THR A 89 1.20 13.92 -3.11
CA THR A 89 1.74 12.62 -3.56
C THR A 89 0.66 11.69 -4.08
N ALA A 90 -0.61 12.00 -3.78
CA ALA A 90 -1.77 11.27 -4.29
C ALA A 90 -2.05 11.67 -5.75
N HIS A 91 -2.62 10.72 -6.51
CA HIS A 91 -3.13 10.99 -7.85
C HIS A 91 -4.39 11.85 -7.77
N GLU A 92 -4.38 13.01 -8.44
CA GLU A 92 -5.55 13.87 -8.59
C GLU A 92 -6.51 13.23 -9.60
N PHE A 93 -7.60 12.63 -9.13
CA PHE A 93 -8.61 12.06 -10.00
C PHE A 93 -9.53 13.14 -10.55
N THR A 94 -9.76 13.12 -11.86
CA THR A 94 -10.85 13.91 -12.43
C THR A 94 -12.20 13.36 -11.96
N SER A 95 -13.25 14.18 -12.03
CA SER A 95 -14.61 13.75 -11.66
C SER A 95 -15.12 12.58 -12.51
N GLU A 96 -14.63 12.42 -13.73
CA GLU A 96 -14.95 11.30 -14.60
C GLU A 96 -14.22 10.02 -14.17
N GLU A 97 -12.91 10.11 -13.94
CA GLU A 97 -12.09 8.98 -13.47
C GLU A 97 -12.51 8.48 -12.09
N ALA A 98 -12.86 9.37 -11.16
CA ALA A 98 -13.36 8.99 -9.84
C ALA A 98 -14.68 8.19 -9.94
N ARG A 99 -15.57 8.59 -10.87
CA ARG A 99 -16.82 7.88 -11.14
C ARG A 99 -16.57 6.52 -11.79
N GLU A 100 -15.64 6.44 -12.72
CA GLU A 100 -15.26 5.19 -13.37
C GLU A 100 -14.62 4.21 -12.37
N ALA A 101 -13.67 4.69 -11.57
CA ALA A 101 -13.03 3.91 -10.51
C ALA A 101 -14.05 3.42 -9.47
N GLY A 102 -15.02 4.27 -9.06
CA GLY A 102 -16.10 3.88 -8.16
C GLY A 102 -17.00 2.79 -8.74
N ARG A 103 -17.35 2.89 -10.04
CA ARG A 103 -18.13 1.84 -10.74
C ARG A 103 -17.39 0.51 -10.76
N LYS A 104 -16.11 0.53 -11.17
CA LYS A 104 -15.28 -0.68 -11.28
C LYS A 104 -14.96 -1.31 -9.92
N GLY A 105 -14.69 -0.48 -8.91
CA GLY A 105 -14.43 -0.93 -7.54
C GLY A 105 -15.65 -1.51 -6.85
N GLY A 106 -16.85 -1.00 -7.15
CA GLY A 106 -18.11 -1.55 -6.63
C GLY A 106 -18.50 -2.91 -7.23
N GLN A 107 -18.07 -3.22 -8.45
CA GLN A 107 -18.41 -4.47 -9.14
C GLN A 107 -17.72 -5.71 -8.56
N SER A 108 -16.58 -5.58 -7.88
CA SER A 108 -15.89 -6.70 -7.23
C SER A 108 -16.32 -6.96 -5.79
N GLY A 109 -17.09 -6.05 -5.16
CA GLY A 109 -17.55 -6.17 -3.77
C GLY A 109 -18.96 -6.76 -3.58
N GLY A 110 -19.70 -7.00 -4.66
CA GLY A 110 -21.12 -7.40 -4.61
C GLY A 110 -21.35 -8.91 -4.60
N LYS A 111 -20.84 -9.63 -3.60
CA LYS A 111 -21.28 -11.02 -3.35
C LYS A 111 -21.16 -11.35 -1.84
N GLY A 112 -21.99 -10.69 -1.03
CA GLY A 112 -22.09 -10.99 0.39
C GLY A 112 -23.22 -10.24 1.10
N GLY A 113 -24.34 -10.93 1.32
CA GLY A 113 -25.40 -10.59 2.29
C GLY A 113 -26.46 -9.62 1.78
N SER A 114 -27.77 -9.86 1.90
CA SER A 114 -28.55 -10.94 2.51
C SER A 114 -29.85 -11.11 1.70
N GLU A 115 -30.30 -12.35 1.59
CA GLU A 115 -31.65 -12.71 1.17
C GLU A 115 -32.60 -12.32 2.31
N ASP A 116 -33.17 -11.12 2.26
CA ASP A 116 -34.27 -10.73 3.14
C ASP A 116 -35.54 -10.59 2.29
N GLU A 117 -36.38 -11.63 2.36
CA GLU A 117 -37.75 -11.62 1.89
C GLU A 117 -38.55 -10.59 2.67
N ASP A 118 -38.93 -9.47 2.03
CA ASP A 118 -39.92 -8.58 2.61
C ASP A 118 -41.15 -8.43 1.72
N LYS A 119 -42.18 -9.19 2.12
CA LYS A 119 -43.57 -9.00 1.75
C LYS A 119 -44.01 -7.59 2.17
N SER A 120 -44.09 -6.64 1.25
CA SER A 120 -44.78 -5.38 1.54
C SER A 120 -46.17 -5.37 0.91
N SER A 121 -47.16 -5.59 1.77
CA SER A 121 -48.56 -5.32 1.53
C SER A 121 -48.76 -3.83 1.21
N SER A 122 -49.43 -3.61 0.08
CA SER A 122 -50.10 -2.39 -0.35
C SER A 122 -50.53 -1.44 0.78
N ARG A 123 -49.92 -0.25 0.84
CA ARG A 123 -50.59 0.95 1.34
C ARG A 123 -50.34 2.12 0.40
N THR A 124 -51.41 2.41 -0.32
CA THR A 124 -51.64 3.49 -1.26
C THR A 124 -51.43 4.87 -0.63
N HIS A 125 -50.74 5.75 -1.35
CA HIS A 125 -51.02 7.19 -1.30
C HIS A 125 -51.03 7.71 -2.74
N SER A 126 -52.16 8.31 -3.11
CA SER A 126 -52.52 8.75 -4.44
C SER A 126 -52.31 10.25 -4.56
N GLN A 127 -51.56 10.70 -5.57
CA GLN A 127 -51.55 12.04 -6.20
C GLN A 127 -50.23 12.14 -6.99
N GLY A 128 -50.13 12.35 -8.30
CA GLY A 128 -51.06 12.56 -9.40
C GLY A 128 -50.22 13.14 -10.56
N GLY A 129 -50.44 12.69 -11.79
CA GLY A 129 -50.12 13.43 -13.03
C GLY A 129 -48.83 13.08 -13.80
N SER A 130 -49.04 12.52 -15.00
CA SER A 130 -48.22 12.52 -16.24
C SER A 130 -46.89 11.74 -16.31
N GLU A 131 -47.02 10.48 -16.74
CA GLU A 131 -46.34 9.82 -17.89
C GLU A 131 -45.16 10.56 -18.54
N ASP A 132 -43.92 10.06 -18.33
CA ASP A 132 -43.04 9.61 -19.41
C ASP A 132 -41.87 8.76 -18.84
N GLU A 133 -41.38 7.84 -19.66
CA GLU A 133 -40.57 6.67 -19.34
C GLU A 133 -39.09 7.01 -19.08
N SER A 134 -38.52 6.53 -17.97
CA SER A 134 -37.15 5.99 -17.89
C SER A 134 -36.77 5.66 -16.43
N SER A 135 -36.65 4.37 -16.15
CA SER A 135 -36.12 3.84 -14.90
C SER A 135 -34.66 4.25 -14.72
N SER A 136 -34.42 5.37 -14.05
CA SER A 136 -33.13 5.67 -13.43
C SER A 136 -33.30 5.55 -11.93
N THR A 137 -32.66 4.53 -11.35
CA THR A 137 -32.39 4.39 -9.91
C THR A 137 -31.52 5.54 -9.45
N ARG A 138 -32.18 6.68 -9.25
CA ARG A 138 -31.58 7.96 -8.86
C ARG A 138 -31.17 7.82 -7.40
N GLY A 139 -29.85 7.68 -7.20
CA GLY A 139 -29.23 7.64 -5.88
C GLY A 139 -29.74 8.77 -4.99
N GLY A 140 -30.00 8.42 -3.74
CA GLY A 140 -30.55 9.31 -2.72
C GLY A 140 -29.70 10.57 -2.52
N THR A 141 -30.35 11.66 -2.10
CA THR A 141 -29.70 12.96 -1.91
C THR A 141 -28.72 12.92 -0.73
N SER A 142 -27.71 13.79 -0.74
CA SER A 142 -26.68 13.92 0.31
C SER A 142 -27.24 14.10 1.74
N GLU A 143 -28.46 14.61 1.85
CA GLU A 143 -29.19 14.79 3.11
C GLU A 143 -29.69 13.46 3.70
N GLN A 144 -29.94 12.45 2.87
CA GLN A 144 -30.34 11.11 3.31
C GLN A 144 -29.17 10.32 3.93
N HIS A 145 -27.94 10.56 3.50
CA HIS A 145 -26.74 9.94 4.08
C HIS A 145 -26.45 10.42 5.51
N ALA A 146 -26.70 11.71 5.80
CA ALA A 146 -26.47 12.27 7.13
C ALA A 146 -27.36 11.64 8.21
N LYS A 147 -28.58 11.20 7.85
CA LYS A 147 -29.53 10.62 8.79
C LYS A 147 -29.16 9.18 9.19
N ALA A 148 -28.52 8.42 8.30
CA ALA A 148 -28.11 7.03 8.55
C ALA A 148 -26.94 6.88 9.56
N GLY A 149 -26.17 7.94 9.81
CA GLY A 149 -25.05 7.92 10.77
C GLY A 149 -25.45 8.13 12.24
N SER A 150 -26.73 8.36 12.55
CA SER A 150 -27.14 8.88 13.87
C SER A 150 -27.79 7.87 14.82
N GLN A 151 -28.02 6.61 14.42
CA GLN A 151 -28.76 5.65 15.26
C GLN A 151 -28.17 4.24 15.26
N SER A 152 -27.17 3.97 16.11
CA SER A 152 -27.01 2.65 16.75
C SER A 152 -25.90 2.64 17.80
N HIS A 153 -26.18 3.24 18.96
CA HIS A 153 -25.59 2.80 20.23
C HIS A 153 -26.63 2.97 21.32
N LYS A 154 -27.48 1.95 21.46
CA LYS A 154 -28.16 1.51 22.70
C LYS A 154 -28.92 0.24 22.35
N ASN A 155 -28.41 -0.88 22.84
CA ASN A 155 -29.19 -1.89 23.54
C ASN A 155 -28.20 -2.64 24.45
N ARG A 156 -28.52 -2.66 25.74
CA ARG A 156 -27.80 -3.34 26.83
C ARG A 156 -28.66 -4.50 27.28
#